data_AF-A0A6L5P685-F1
#
_entry.id   AF-A0A6L5P685-F1
#
_cell.length_a   1.000
_cell.length_b   1.000
_cell.length_c   1.000
_cell.angle_alpha   90.00
_cell.angle_beta   90.00
_cell.angle_gamma   90.00
#
_symmetry.space_group_name_H-M   'P 1'
#
loop_
_entity.id
_entity.type
_entity.pdbx_description
1 polymer ?
#
loop_
_entity_poly.entity_id
_entity_poly.type
_entity_poly.pdbx_seq_one_letter_code
_entity_poly.pdbx_strand_id
1 'polypeptide(L)' 'MKFDYSKLNGRIVEIFGTQLNFAVAMGLSERSISLKLNNRVAWKNTEIAKAAKLLKIRYSEIPKYFFRNLVHES' A
#
# COMPACT_ATOMS: atom_id res chain seq x y z
N MET A 1 -1.31 -14.37 7.20
CA MET A 1 -0.89 -13.16 7.94
C MET A 1 -1.64 -11.96 7.40
N LYS A 2 -2.05 -11.01 8.25
CA LYS A 2 -2.72 -9.77 7.80
C LYS A 2 -1.87 -8.57 8.22
N PHE A 3 -1.78 -7.58 7.34
CA PHE A 3 -1.03 -6.36 7.54
C PHE A 3 -1.94 -5.16 7.71
N ASP A 4 -1.52 -4.23 8.56
CA ASP A 4 -2.16 -2.93 8.75
C ASP A 4 -1.69 -1.96 7.66
N TYR A 5 -2.54 -1.76 6.66
CA TYR A 5 -2.30 -0.81 5.57
C TYR A 5 -2.90 0.58 5.83
N SER A 6 -3.38 0.89 7.05
CA SER A 6 -3.99 2.18 7.35
C SER A 6 -3.03 3.33 7.07
N LYS A 7 -1.76 3.16 7.43
CA LYS A 7 -0.69 4.13 7.16
C LYS A 7 -0.40 4.28 5.67
N LEU A 8 -0.40 3.18 4.92
CA LEU A 8 -0.22 3.19 3.46
C LEU A 8 -1.39 3.89 2.77
N ASN A 9 -2.63 3.61 3.18
CA ASN A 9 -3.82 4.24 2.66
C ASN A 9 -3.83 5.76 2.92
N GLY A 10 -3.48 6.18 4.13
CA GLY A 10 -3.31 7.61 4.45
C GLY A 10 -2.29 8.29 3.53
N ARG A 11 -1.14 7.66 3.31
CA ARG A 11 -0.09 8.18 2.41
C ARG A 11 -0.53 8.26 0.95
N ILE A 12 -1.35 7.31 0.50
CA ILE A 12 -1.95 7.33 -0.84
C ILE A 12 -2.84 8.56 -0.99
N VAL A 13 -3.71 8.84 -0.01
CA VAL A 13 -4.59 10.02 -0.02
C VAL A 13 -3.77 11.32 0.04
N GLU A 14 -2.73 11.39 0.87
CA GLU A 14 -1.84 12.57 0.96
C GLU A 14 -1.17 12.94 -0.38
N ILE A 15 -0.77 11.95 -1.20
CA ILE A 15 0.02 12.19 -2.42
C ILE A 15 -0.84 12.20 -3.69
N PHE A 16 -1.84 11.33 -3.76
CA PHE A 16 -2.65 11.12 -4.97
C PHE A 16 -4.11 11.56 -4.82
N GLY A 17 -4.55 11.92 -3.62
CA GLY A 17 -5.93 12.29 -3.30
C GLY A 17 -6.86 11.08 -3.18
N THR A 18 -6.83 10.17 -4.15
CA THR A 18 -7.72 9.00 -4.23
C THR A 18 -6.97 7.70 -4.55
N GLN A 19 -7.57 6.56 -4.18
CA GLN A 19 -7.04 5.24 -4.56
C GLN A 19 -7.08 5.04 -6.08
N LEU A 20 -8.09 5.59 -6.77
CA LEU A 20 -8.19 5.57 -8.24
C LEU A 20 -6.97 6.22 -8.91
N ASN A 21 -6.59 7.42 -8.50
CA ASN A 21 -5.43 8.13 -9.06
C ASN A 21 -4.12 7.36 -8.82
N PHE A 22 -3.99 6.78 -7.62
CA PHE A 22 -2.84 5.93 -7.31
C PHE A 22 -2.83 4.63 -8.14
N ALA A 23 -4.00 4.02 -8.39
CA ALA A 23 -4.11 2.83 -9.24
C ALA A 23 -3.64 3.12 -10.67
N VAL A 24 -4.06 4.26 -11.25
CA VAL A 24 -3.60 4.74 -12.56
C VAL A 24 -2.07 4.89 -12.58
N ALA A 25 -1.48 5.55 -11.59
CA ALA A 25 -0.01 5.70 -11.50
C ALA A 25 0.72 4.35 -11.32
N MET A 26 0.11 3.40 -10.59
CA MET A 26 0.60 2.05 -10.44
C MET A 26 0.48 1.21 -11.73
N GLY A 27 -0.36 1.62 -12.70
CA GLY A 27 -0.70 0.81 -13.87
C GLY A 27 -1.53 -0.42 -13.49
N LEU A 28 -2.39 -0.28 -12.47
CA LEU A 28 -3.27 -1.32 -11.95
C LEU A 28 -4.71 -0.83 -11.96
N SER A 29 -5.68 -1.74 -11.88
CA SER A 29 -7.07 -1.37 -11.65
C SER A 29 -7.28 -0.92 -10.19
N GLU A 30 -8.24 -0.01 -9.98
CA GLU A 30 -8.64 0.40 -8.62
C GLU A 30 -9.06 -0.79 -7.77
N ARG A 31 -9.78 -1.76 -8.36
CA ARG A 31 -10.12 -3.03 -7.71
C ARG A 31 -8.88 -3.77 -7.21
N SER A 32 -7.79 -3.79 -7.97
CA SER A 32 -6.54 -4.46 -7.55
C SER A 32 -5.91 -3.76 -6.35
N ILE A 33 -5.91 -2.43 -6.32
CA ILE A 33 -5.43 -1.65 -5.17
C ILE A 33 -6.29 -1.92 -3.94
N SER A 34 -7.62 -1.87 -4.09
CA SER A 34 -8.56 -2.15 -3.00
C SER A 34 -8.37 -3.55 -2.43
N LEU A 35 -8.25 -4.58 -3.27
CA LEU A 35 -8.00 -5.95 -2.82
C LEU A 35 -6.67 -6.07 -2.07
N LYS A 36 -5.63 -5.33 -2.49
CA LYS A 36 -4.34 -5.31 -1.80
C LYS A 36 -4.41 -4.64 -0.43
N LEU A 37 -5.01 -3.45 -0.36
CA LEU A 37 -5.18 -2.70 0.89
C LEU A 37 -6.10 -3.42 1.88
N ASN A 38 -7.02 -4.25 1.40
CA ASN A 38 -7.91 -5.08 2.23
C ASN A 38 -7.36 -6.49 2.52
N ASN A 39 -6.06 -6.73 2.29
CA ASN A 39 -5.40 -8.03 2.53
C ASN A 39 -6.02 -9.22 1.76
N ARG A 40 -6.78 -8.98 0.69
CA ARG A 40 -7.35 -10.04 -0.17
C ARG A 40 -6.35 -10.56 -1.18
N VAL A 41 -5.42 -9.70 -1.61
CA VAL A 41 -4.33 -10.04 -2.53
C VAL A 41 -3.02 -9.48 -1.96
N ALA A 42 -1.95 -10.28 -1.97
CA ALA A 42 -0.65 -9.81 -1.50
C ALA A 42 -0.02 -8.79 -2.46
N TRP A 43 0.86 -7.95 -1.93
CA TRP A 43 1.76 -7.12 -2.73
C TRP A 43 2.93 -7.95 -3.25
N LYS A 44 3.29 -7.77 -4.53
CA LYS A 44 4.53 -8.29 -5.11
C LYS A 44 5.68 -7.35 -4.77
N ASN A 45 6.90 -7.86 -4.65
CA ASN A 45 8.09 -7.05 -4.37
C ASN A 45 8.28 -5.89 -5.37
N THR A 46 7.99 -6.13 -6.66
CA THR A 46 8.05 -5.11 -7.71
C THR A 46 6.99 -4.02 -7.53
N GLU A 47 5.79 -4.37 -7.06
CA GLU A 47 4.73 -3.41 -6.76
C GLU A 47 5.08 -2.59 -5.51
N ILE A 48 5.67 -3.21 -4.48
CA ILE A 48 6.14 -2.50 -3.27
C ILE A 48 7.18 -1.45 -3.64
N ALA A 49 8.17 -1.83 -4.45
CA ALA A 49 9.22 -0.91 -4.90
C ALA A 49 8.64 0.26 -5.71
N LYS A 50 7.72 -0.02 -6.64
CA LYS A 50 7.04 1.02 -7.44
C LYS A 50 6.18 1.93 -6.57
N ALA A 51 5.37 1.37 -5.68
CA ALA A 51 4.52 2.12 -4.76
C ALA A 51 5.37 3.02 -3.84
N ALA A 52 6.46 2.51 -3.27
CA ALA A 52 7.36 3.28 -2.44
C ALA A 52 7.96 4.48 -3.19
N LYS A 53 8.39 4.29 -4.44
CA LYS A 53 8.88 5.37 -5.32
C LYS A 53 7.79 6.42 -5.57
N LEU A 54 6.59 6.00 -5.96
CA LEU A 54 5.46 6.88 -6.26
C LEU A 54 4.99 7.67 -5.03
N LEU A 55 4.96 7.02 -3.86
CA LEU A 55 4.55 7.60 -2.59
C LEU A 55 5.66 8.33 -1.85
N LYS A 56 6.82 8.49 -2.50
CA LYS A 56 8.01 9.15 -1.93
C LYS A 56 8.36 8.60 -0.54
N ILE A 57 8.26 7.28 -0.38
CA ILE A 57 8.59 6.56 0.86
C ILE A 57 10.07 6.21 0.80
N ARG A 58 10.82 6.57 1.85
CA ARG A 58 12.22 6.16 1.98
C ARG A 58 12.31 4.64 2.12
N TYR A 59 13.32 4.03 1.50
CA TYR A 59 13.52 2.57 1.57
C TYR A 59 13.56 2.03 3.00
N SER A 60 14.18 2.75 3.93
CA SER A 60 14.24 2.38 5.36
C SER A 60 12.87 2.38 6.06
N GLU A 61 11.84 2.99 5.46
CA GLU A 61 10.51 3.09 6.04
C GLU A 61 9.50 2.16 5.40
N ILE A 62 9.84 1.49 4.30
CA ILE A 62 8.97 0.49 3.63
C ILE A 62 8.35 -0.50 4.64
N PRO A 63 9.08 -1.05 5.62
CA PRO A 63 8.48 -1.97 6.59
C PRO A 63 7.33 -1.38 7.39
N LYS A 64 7.37 -0.08 7.69
CA LYS A 64 6.31 0.61 8.44
C LYS A 64 5.00 0.73 7.65
N TYR A 65 5.05 0.61 6.32
CA TYR A 65 3.89 0.74 5.43
C TYR A 65 3.38 -0.60 4.91
N PHE A 66 4.28 -1.56 4.64
CA PHE A 66 3.93 -2.82 3.97
C PHE A 66 4.01 -4.06 4.86
N PHE A 67 4.71 -3.99 6.00
CA PHE A 67 5.00 -5.15 6.86
C PHE A 67 4.59 -4.93 8.32
N ARG A 68 3.74 -3.94 8.60
CA ARG A 68 3.13 -3.75 9.92
C ARG A 68 2.05 -4.82 10.11
N ASN A 69 2.24 -5.74 11.05
CA ASN A 69 1.22 -6.75 11.36
C ASN A 69 0.00 -6.10 12.01
N LEU A 70 -1.20 -6.58 11.66
CA LEU A 70 -2.36 -6.37 12.53
C LEU A 70 -2.09 -7.16 13.81
N VAL A 71 -1.89 -6.47 14.93
CA VAL A 71 -1.75 -7.13 16.23
C VAL A 71 -3.11 -7.75 16.52
N HIS A 72 -3.17 -9.08 16.58
CA HIS A 72 -4.27 -9.75 17.23
C HIS A 72 -3.94 -9.67 18.71
N GLU A 73 -4.54 -8.73 19.44
CA GLU A 73 -4.66 -8.91 20.89
C GLU A 73 -5.45 -10.21 21.07
N SER A 74 -4.75 -11.21 21.62
CA SER A 74 -5.33 -12.50 22.02
C SER A 74 -5.82 -12.38 23.44
#